data_AF-A0A7C7UZP2-F1
#
_entry.id   AF-A0A7C7UZP2-F1
#
_cell.length_a   1.000
_cell.length_b   1.000
_cell.length_c   1.000
_cell.angle_alpha   90.00
_cell.angle_beta   90.00
_cell.angle_gamma   90.00
#
_symmetry.space_group_name_H-M   'P 1'
#
loop_
_entity.id
_entity.type
_entity.pdbx_description
1 polymer ?
#
loop_
_entity_poly.entity_id
_entity_poly.type
_entity_poly.pdbx_seq_one_letter_code
_entity_poly.pdbx_strand_id
1 'polypeptide(L)'
;MKCQKCNKPATFHITELTGGTPEELHLCEDHARQYLTQSGEEPAAASTMAAALAQQMAQQLLGQTAEELAKLDRQACPVCGVTFYDFRSQGRLGCPHDYTCFEAQLQPLILNIHGETKHKGKRPRRGARDAQQRTQLIRLRREMKEAVAREDYERASELRDEIRRIEGANR
;
A
#
# COMPACT_ATOMS: atom_id res chain seq x y z
N MET A 1 -5.90 16.81 -31.89
CA MET A 1 -5.21 17.89 -31.14
C MET A 1 -3.72 17.77 -31.40
N LYS A 2 -3.06 18.82 -31.90
CA LYS A 2 -1.60 18.83 -32.13
C LYS A 2 -0.90 19.41 -30.91
N CYS A 3 0.36 19.05 -30.71
CA CYS A 3 1.20 19.65 -29.69
C CYS A 3 1.36 21.15 -29.96
N GLN A 4 1.31 21.97 -28.91
CA GLN A 4 1.49 23.42 -29.04
C GLN A 4 2.93 23.81 -29.45
N LYS A 5 3.92 22.93 -29.23
CA LYS A 5 5.34 23.15 -29.58
C LYS A 5 5.79 22.45 -30.87
N CYS A 6 5.03 21.50 -31.40
CA CYS A 6 5.37 20.81 -32.66
C CYS A 6 4.17 20.18 -33.38
N ASN A 7 4.38 19.70 -34.60
CA ASN A 7 3.32 19.08 -35.41
C ASN A 7 2.93 17.63 -35.03
N LYS A 8 3.44 17.09 -33.92
CA LYS A 8 3.07 15.75 -33.41
C LYS A 8 1.70 15.77 -32.71
N PRO A 9 0.98 14.64 -32.59
CA PRO A 9 -0.25 14.57 -31.80
C PRO A 9 0.04 14.88 -30.32
N ALA A 10 -0.84 15.65 -29.68
CA ALA A 10 -0.78 15.90 -28.23
C ALA A 10 -1.29 14.66 -27.48
N THR A 11 -0.49 14.17 -26.54
CA THR A 11 -0.80 13.00 -25.69
C THR A 11 -0.91 13.37 -24.21
N PHE A 12 -0.46 14.57 -23.83
CA PHE A 12 -0.49 15.08 -22.47
C PHE A 12 -1.34 16.36 -22.39
N HIS A 13 -2.16 16.43 -21.34
CA HIS A 13 -2.95 17.59 -20.95
C HIS A 13 -2.46 18.07 -19.58
N ILE A 14 -1.89 19.27 -19.53
CA ILE A 14 -1.32 19.86 -18.31
C ILE A 14 -2.12 21.12 -17.99
N THR A 15 -2.61 21.25 -16.75
CA THR A 15 -3.32 22.43 -16.28
C THR A 15 -2.49 23.11 -15.20
N GLU A 16 -2.07 24.35 -15.45
CA GLU A 16 -1.25 25.12 -14.52
C GLU A 16 -2.09 26.16 -13.77
N LEU A 17 -1.87 26.27 -12.46
CA LEU A 17 -2.63 27.14 -11.55
C LEU A 17 -1.72 28.29 -11.05
N THR A 18 -1.08 29.00 -11.97
CA THR A 18 -0.20 30.13 -11.64
C THR A 18 -1.02 31.42 -11.67
N GLY A 19 -1.19 32.07 -10.51
CA GLY A 19 -1.82 33.41 -10.42
C GLY A 19 -3.35 33.47 -10.45
N GLY A 20 -4.06 32.35 -10.26
CA GLY A 20 -5.52 32.33 -10.07
C GLY A 20 -6.35 32.13 -11.35
N THR A 21 -5.74 32.06 -12.52
CA THR A 21 -6.38 31.62 -13.77
C THR A 21 -5.79 30.29 -14.23
N PRO A 22 -6.61 29.25 -14.50
CA PRO A 22 -6.10 27.97 -15.00
C PRO A 22 -5.67 28.10 -16.46
N GLU A 23 -4.41 27.80 -16.75
CA GLU A 23 -3.89 27.69 -18.13
C GLU A 23 -3.81 26.21 -18.55
N GLU A 24 -4.31 25.91 -19.75
CA GLU A 24 -4.33 24.54 -20.29
C GLU A 24 -3.31 24.36 -21.43
N LEU A 25 -2.38 23.44 -21.22
CA LEU A 25 -1.31 23.07 -22.14
C LEU A 25 -1.54 21.68 -22.74
N HIS A 26 -1.36 21.56 -24.06
CA HIS A 26 -1.47 20.31 -24.79
C HIS A 26 -0.16 19.98 -25.50
N LEU A 27 0.57 19.00 -24.97
CA LEU A 27 1.93 18.67 -25.41
C LEU A 27 2.04 17.21 -25.88
N CYS A 28 2.99 16.95 -26.78
CA CYS A 28 3.42 15.58 -27.08
C CYS A 28 4.35 15.07 -25.97
N GLU A 29 4.63 13.77 -25.94
CA GLU A 29 5.48 13.15 -24.90
C GLU A 29 6.83 13.86 -24.71
N ASP A 30 7.54 14.15 -25.80
CA ASP A 30 8.85 14.82 -25.74
C ASP A 30 8.79 16.19 -25.05
N HIS A 31 7.83 17.03 -25.47
CA HIS A 31 7.67 18.38 -24.94
C HIS A 31 7.05 18.41 -23.55
N ALA A 32 6.21 17.42 -23.20
CA ALA A 32 5.68 17.26 -21.85
C ALA A 32 6.80 16.92 -20.86
N ARG A 33 7.70 16.00 -21.21
CA ARG A 33 8.88 15.68 -20.39
C ARG A 33 9.76 16.91 -20.18
N GLN A 34 10.13 17.60 -21.25
CA GLN A 34 10.95 18.82 -21.18
C GLN A 34 10.30 19.90 -20.31
N TYR A 35 8.99 20.13 -20.49
CA TYR A 35 8.24 21.12 -19.72
C TYR A 35 8.28 20.79 -18.22
N LEU A 36 7.97 19.54 -17.86
CA LEU A 36 7.96 19.08 -16.46
C LEU A 36 9.36 19.05 -15.82
N THR A 37 10.43 18.84 -16.61
CA THR A 37 11.82 18.94 -16.11
C THR A 37 12.33 20.37 -15.99
N GLN A 38 11.76 21.34 -16.71
CA GLN A 38 12.16 22.75 -16.61
C GLN A 38 11.39 23.51 -15.52
N SER A 39 10.15 23.12 -15.24
CA SER A 39 9.35 23.65 -14.13
C SER A 39 9.57 22.91 -12.80
N GLY A 40 10.36 21.84 -12.82
CA GLY A 40 10.82 21.14 -11.62
C GLY A 40 12.26 21.52 -11.31
N GLU A 41 12.49 22.08 -10.13
CA GLU A 41 13.81 22.04 -9.49
C GLU A 41 14.35 20.60 -9.55
N GLU A 42 15.55 20.46 -10.11
CA GLU A 42 16.35 19.24 -10.23
C GLU A 42 16.16 18.24 -9.06
N PRO A 43 15.69 17.00 -9.30
CA PRO A 43 15.75 15.94 -8.29
C PRO A 43 17.05 15.12 -8.47
N ALA A 44 18.20 15.78 -8.64
CA ALA A 44 19.50 15.09 -8.71
C ALA A 44 20.24 15.07 -7.36
N ALA A 45 19.88 15.96 -6.42
CA ALA A 45 20.45 16.00 -5.06
C ALA A 45 19.43 15.67 -3.96
N ALA A 46 18.16 15.49 -4.30
CA ALA A 46 17.13 15.08 -3.36
C ALA A 46 17.26 13.61 -2.95
N SER A 47 17.98 12.77 -3.70
CA SER A 47 18.13 11.35 -3.38
C SER A 47 18.97 11.12 -2.13
N THR A 48 19.96 11.97 -1.79
CA THR A 48 20.75 11.83 -0.57
C THR A 48 20.13 12.57 0.61
N MET A 49 19.56 13.77 0.40
CA MET A 49 18.89 14.52 1.47
C MET A 49 17.51 13.96 1.81
N ALA A 50 16.72 13.48 0.85
CA ALA A 50 15.47 12.79 1.13
C ALA A 50 15.72 11.38 1.66
N ALA A 51 16.77 10.68 1.24
CA ALA A 51 17.17 9.42 1.89
C ALA A 51 17.66 9.67 3.31
N ALA A 52 18.48 10.70 3.55
CA ALA A 52 18.94 11.08 4.89
C ALA A 52 17.79 11.56 5.77
N LEU A 53 16.86 12.35 5.24
CA LEU A 53 15.65 12.77 5.93
C LEU A 53 14.72 11.57 6.17
N ALA A 54 14.57 10.64 5.23
CA ALA A 54 13.85 9.38 5.43
C ALA A 54 14.55 8.47 6.46
N GLN A 55 15.87 8.54 6.59
CA GLN A 55 16.67 7.82 7.58
C GLN A 55 16.50 8.42 8.97
N GLN A 56 16.50 9.75 9.05
CA GLN A 56 16.30 10.52 10.28
C GLN A 56 14.84 10.46 10.73
N MET A 57 13.90 10.52 9.79
CA MET A 57 12.48 10.25 10.03
C MET A 57 12.27 8.80 10.41
N ALA A 58 12.90 7.80 9.77
CA ALA A 58 12.80 6.40 10.21
C ALA A 58 13.35 6.21 11.64
N GLN A 59 14.46 6.86 12.02
CA GLN A 59 14.97 6.84 13.39
C GLN A 59 13.99 7.48 14.39
N GLN A 60 13.34 8.57 14.02
CA GLN A 60 12.35 9.24 14.87
C GLN A 60 10.97 8.55 14.89
N LEU A 61 10.57 7.90 13.79
CA LEU A 61 9.28 7.21 13.62
C LEU A 61 9.30 5.78 14.16
N LEU A 62 10.44 5.09 14.10
CA LEU A 62 10.59 3.72 14.59
C LEU A 62 11.12 3.67 16.03
N GLY A 63 11.69 4.78 16.55
CA GLY A 63 12.22 4.85 17.91
C GLY A 63 13.38 3.87 18.17
N GLN A 64 14.07 3.43 17.11
CA GLN A 64 15.09 2.40 17.16
C GLN A 64 16.49 3.00 17.10
N THR A 65 17.42 2.39 17.83
CA THR A 65 18.85 2.75 17.80
C THR A 65 19.46 2.44 16.43
N ALA A 66 20.57 3.10 16.09
CA ALA A 66 21.27 2.86 14.81
C ALA A 66 21.72 1.40 14.63
N GLU A 67 22.01 0.70 15.73
CA GLU A 67 22.41 -0.71 15.71
C GLU A 67 21.23 -1.66 15.48
N GLU A 68 20.06 -1.35 16.05
CA GLU A 68 18.82 -2.09 15.77
C GLU A 68 18.41 -1.92 14.31
N LEU A 69 18.45 -0.68 13.79
CA LEU A 69 18.12 -0.41 12.39
C LEU A 69 19.03 -1.18 11.42
N ALA A 70 20.33 -1.28 11.74
CA ALA A 70 21.27 -2.06 10.92
C ALA A 70 20.99 -3.58 10.94
N LYS A 71 20.40 -4.11 12.01
CA LYS A 71 19.93 -5.51 12.06
C LYS A 71 18.66 -5.70 11.25
N LEU A 72 17.74 -4.75 11.33
CA LEU A 72 16.49 -4.75 10.57
C LEU A 72 16.72 -4.63 9.06
N ASP A 73 17.66 -3.79 8.63
CA ASP A 73 18.03 -3.64 7.22
C ASP A 73 18.51 -4.96 6.58
N ARG A 74 18.99 -5.91 7.38
CA ARG A 74 19.39 -7.26 6.93
C ARG A 74 18.25 -8.27 6.89
N GLN A 75 17.08 -7.94 7.45
CA GLN A 75 15.93 -8.82 7.44
C GLN A 75 15.36 -8.88 6.02
N ALA A 76 15.30 -10.10 5.46
CA ALA A 76 14.77 -10.36 4.14
C ALA A 76 13.48 -11.18 4.21
N CYS A 77 12.55 -10.92 3.30
CA CYS A 77 11.35 -11.73 3.17
C CYS A 77 11.71 -13.16 2.71
N PRO A 78 11.21 -14.22 3.39
CA PRO A 78 11.49 -15.60 2.99
C PRO A 78 10.82 -16.01 1.66
N VAL A 79 9.86 -15.24 1.15
CA VAL A 79 9.11 -15.56 -0.08
C VAL A 79 9.69 -14.86 -1.30
N CYS A 80 9.93 -13.55 -1.23
CA CYS A 80 10.39 -12.76 -2.39
C CYS A 80 11.83 -12.27 -2.26
N GLY A 81 12.46 -12.41 -1.09
CA GLY A 81 13.84 -11.99 -0.84
C GLY A 81 14.05 -10.49 -0.65
N VAL A 82 13.02 -9.65 -0.73
CA VAL A 82 13.16 -8.20 -0.53
C VAL A 82 13.65 -7.91 0.89
N THR A 83 14.62 -7.01 1.03
CA THR A 83 15.12 -6.59 2.35
C THR A 83 14.34 -5.40 2.88
N PHE A 84 14.39 -5.19 4.20
CA PHE A 84 13.82 -3.98 4.78
C PHE A 84 14.54 -2.71 4.26
N TYR A 85 15.83 -2.80 3.95
CA TYR A 85 16.58 -1.72 3.31
C TYR A 85 16.03 -1.37 1.92
N ASP A 86 15.71 -2.37 1.09
CA ASP A 86 15.10 -2.16 -0.22
C ASP A 86 13.74 -1.49 -0.11
N PHE A 87 12.93 -1.92 0.87
CA PHE A 87 11.66 -1.25 1.18
C PHE A 87 11.88 0.22 1.58
N ARG A 88 12.85 0.51 2.44
CA ARG A 88 13.10 1.88 2.92
C ARG A 88 13.66 2.80 1.84
N SER A 89 14.45 2.26 0.91
CA SER A 89 15.05 3.02 -0.19
C SER A 89 14.09 3.24 -1.36
N GLN A 90 13.25 2.25 -1.70
CA GLN A 90 12.34 2.30 -2.86
C GLN A 90 10.89 2.61 -2.49
N GLY A 91 10.50 2.44 -1.22
CA GLY A 91 9.13 2.60 -0.73
C GLY A 91 8.17 1.52 -1.22
N ARG A 92 8.66 0.38 -1.73
CA ARG A 92 7.84 -0.68 -2.33
C ARG A 92 8.08 -2.04 -1.66
N LEU A 93 6.99 -2.76 -1.44
CA LEU A 93 7.01 -4.16 -1.02
C LEU A 93 6.94 -5.06 -2.26
N GLY A 94 7.56 -6.23 -2.20
CA GLY A 94 7.67 -7.19 -3.30
C GLY A 94 6.50 -8.18 -3.34
N CYS A 95 6.03 -8.69 -2.20
CA CYS A 95 4.96 -9.67 -2.15
C CYS A 95 4.01 -9.48 -0.94
N PRO A 96 2.84 -10.14 -0.91
CA PRO A 96 1.89 -10.00 0.20
C PRO A 96 2.45 -10.42 1.56
N HIS A 97 3.41 -11.35 1.59
CA HIS A 97 4.01 -11.82 2.84
C HIS A 97 4.88 -10.75 3.52
N ASP A 98 5.33 -9.74 2.77
CA ASP A 98 6.17 -8.66 3.31
C ASP A 98 5.42 -7.82 4.35
N TYR A 99 4.09 -7.70 4.21
CA TYR A 99 3.24 -7.05 5.22
C TYR A 99 3.26 -7.78 6.56
N THR A 100 3.43 -9.10 6.55
CA THR A 100 3.55 -9.92 7.76
C THR A 100 4.99 -9.93 8.27
N CYS A 101 5.97 -10.05 7.36
CA CYS A 101 7.38 -10.09 7.71
C CYS A 101 7.85 -8.81 8.40
N PHE A 102 7.40 -7.65 7.90
CA PHE A 102 7.80 -6.33 8.38
C PHE A 102 6.70 -5.63 9.19
N GLU A 103 5.74 -6.40 9.75
CA GLU A 103 4.54 -5.84 10.41
C GLU A 103 4.89 -4.82 11.50
N ALA A 104 5.84 -5.16 12.38
CA ALA A 104 6.23 -4.31 13.50
C ALA A 104 6.81 -2.96 13.06
N GLN A 105 7.46 -2.91 11.89
CA GLN A 105 8.03 -1.68 11.33
C GLN A 105 7.01 -0.91 10.48
N LEU A 106 6.15 -1.63 9.77
CA LEU A 106 5.10 -1.03 8.93
C LEU A 106 3.98 -0.41 9.76
N GLN A 107 3.65 -0.98 10.93
CA GLN A 107 2.57 -0.50 11.77
C GLN A 107 2.70 0.98 12.18
N PRO A 108 3.84 1.46 12.74
CA PRO A 108 4.01 2.88 13.03
C PRO A 108 4.03 3.74 11.77
N LEU A 109 4.58 3.26 10.65
CA LEU A 109 4.60 4.01 9.38
C LEU A 109 3.18 4.20 8.84
N ILE A 110 2.38 3.14 8.81
CA ILE A 110 0.97 3.16 8.38
C ILE A 110 0.16 4.09 9.28
N LEU A 111 0.38 4.05 10.59
CA LEU A 111 -0.31 4.93 11.53
C LEU A 111 0.04 6.40 11.26
N ASN A 112 1.30 6.72 10.99
CA ASN A 112 1.72 8.09 10.73
C ASN A 112 1.25 8.62 9.37
N ILE A 113 1.19 7.76 8.33
CA ILE A 113 0.73 8.16 6.99
C ILE A 113 -0.82 8.24 6.92
N HIS A 114 -1.51 7.26 7.49
CA HIS A 114 -2.96 7.11 7.33
C HIS A 114 -3.77 7.50 8.57
N GLY A 115 -3.14 7.81 9.71
CA GLY A 115 -3.79 8.18 10.97
C GLY A 115 -4.44 7.02 11.73
N GLU A 116 -4.86 5.96 11.04
CA GLU A 116 -5.39 4.74 11.64
C GLU A 116 -4.75 3.49 11.01
N THR A 117 -4.51 2.47 11.82
CA THR A 117 -4.05 1.14 11.36
C THR A 117 -5.19 0.26 10.83
N LYS A 118 -6.44 0.69 11.02
CA LYS A 118 -7.63 -0.05 10.59
C LYS A 118 -8.51 0.83 9.75
N HIS A 119 -8.83 0.38 8.54
CA HIS A 119 -9.77 1.08 7.68
C HIS A 119 -11.20 1.03 8.26
N LYS A 120 -11.70 2.17 8.75
CA LYS A 120 -13.11 2.35 9.19
C LYS A 120 -13.99 3.05 8.15
N GLY A 121 -13.47 3.29 6.94
CA GLY A 121 -14.06 4.21 5.95
C GLY A 121 -15.21 3.70 5.08
N LYS A 122 -15.38 4.37 3.94
CA LYS A 122 -16.50 4.27 2.99
C LYS A 122 -16.58 2.87 2.37
N ARG A 123 -17.57 2.09 2.81
CA ARG A 123 -17.85 0.76 2.30
C ARG A 123 -18.76 0.82 1.07
N PRO A 124 -18.45 0.10 -0.05
CA PRO A 124 -19.34 0.05 -1.20
C PRO A 124 -20.71 -0.48 -0.81
N ARG A 125 -21.76 0.33 -0.97
CA ARG A 125 -23.15 -0.04 -0.60
C ARG A 125 -23.63 -1.36 -1.24
N ARG A 126 -23.14 -1.67 -2.44
CA ARG A 126 -23.56 -2.85 -3.23
C ARG A 126 -22.64 -4.08 -3.10
N GLY A 127 -21.53 -4.00 -2.38
CA GLY A 127 -20.55 -5.11 -2.31
C GLY A 127 -19.92 -5.37 -0.95
N ALA A 128 -20.09 -4.47 0.03
CA ALA A 128 -19.40 -4.60 1.31
C ALA A 128 -19.94 -5.74 2.19
N ARG A 129 -21.24 -6.03 2.16
CA ARG A 129 -21.81 -7.17 2.92
C ARG A 129 -21.26 -8.50 2.40
N ASP A 130 -21.29 -8.70 1.09
CA ASP A 130 -20.83 -9.93 0.45
C ASP A 130 -19.33 -10.16 0.68
N ALA A 131 -18.49 -9.12 0.56
CA ALA A 131 -17.05 -9.25 0.83
C ALA A 131 -16.75 -9.63 2.28
N GLN A 132 -17.40 -9.01 3.27
CA GLN A 132 -17.17 -9.35 4.68
C GLN A 132 -17.68 -10.75 5.04
N GLN A 133 -18.85 -11.12 4.54
CA GLN A 133 -19.43 -12.45 4.77
C GLN A 133 -18.56 -13.54 4.13
N ARG A 134 -18.03 -13.32 2.91
CA ARG A 134 -17.09 -14.24 2.27
C ARG A 134 -15.82 -14.43 3.11
N THR A 135 -15.23 -13.35 3.61
CA THR A 135 -14.06 -13.42 4.51
C THR A 135 -14.38 -14.19 5.79
N GLN A 136 -15.53 -13.93 6.40
CA GLN A 136 -15.98 -14.64 7.60
C GLN A 136 -16.20 -16.13 7.33
N LEU A 137 -16.82 -16.49 6.20
CA LEU A 137 -17.01 -17.88 5.78
C LEU A 137 -15.68 -18.61 5.54
N ILE A 138 -14.71 -17.95 4.89
CA ILE A 138 -13.36 -18.51 4.70
C ILE A 138 -12.72 -18.81 6.05
N ARG A 139 -12.80 -17.87 7.00
CA ARG A 139 -12.25 -18.03 8.35
C ARG A 139 -12.91 -19.19 9.10
N LEU A 140 -14.24 -19.21 9.16
CA LEU A 140 -15.00 -20.26 9.84
C LEU A 140 -14.76 -21.65 9.24
N ARG A 141 -14.65 -21.76 7.91
CA ARG A 141 -14.33 -23.04 7.24
C ARG A 141 -12.93 -23.53 7.59
N ARG A 142 -11.96 -22.62 7.75
CA ARG A 142 -10.61 -22.95 8.21
C ARG A 142 -10.63 -23.42 9.67
N GLU A 143 -11.25 -22.65 10.57
CA GLU A 143 -11.38 -23.01 11.99
C GLU A 143 -12.09 -24.36 12.17
N MET A 144 -13.12 -24.64 11.36
CA MET A 144 -13.85 -25.91 11.41
C MET A 144 -12.94 -27.09 11.01
N LYS A 145 -12.10 -26.94 9.97
CA LYS A 145 -11.12 -27.97 9.59
C LYS A 145 -10.09 -28.20 10.68
N GLU A 146 -9.62 -27.14 11.32
CA GLU A 146 -8.68 -27.22 12.45
C GLU A 146 -9.31 -27.87 13.69
N ALA A 147 -10.61 -27.65 13.94
CA ALA A 147 -11.35 -28.33 15.01
C ALA A 147 -11.50 -29.83 14.75
N VAL A 148 -11.87 -30.22 13.52
CA VAL A 148 -11.95 -31.63 13.11
C VAL A 148 -10.59 -32.32 13.22
N ALA A 149 -9.51 -31.67 12.79
CA ALA A 149 -8.15 -32.22 12.89
C ALA A 149 -7.67 -32.42 14.34
N ARG A 150 -8.25 -31.68 15.28
CA ARG A 150 -7.98 -31.80 16.73
C ARG A 150 -9.02 -32.67 17.46
N GLU A 151 -9.90 -33.35 16.72
CA GLU A 151 -11.00 -34.18 17.25
C GLU A 151 -11.99 -33.42 18.16
N ASP A 152 -12.04 -32.09 18.03
CA ASP A 152 -12.98 -31.23 18.74
C ASP A 152 -14.29 -31.13 17.94
N TYR A 153 -15.06 -32.21 17.98
CA TYR A 153 -16.28 -32.36 17.16
C TYR A 153 -17.43 -31.46 17.61
N GLU A 154 -17.50 -31.11 18.89
CA GLU A 154 -18.49 -30.16 19.41
C GLU A 154 -18.25 -28.79 18.79
N ARG A 155 -17.02 -28.28 18.86
CA ARG A 155 -16.65 -27.01 18.24
C ARG A 155 -16.83 -27.03 16.72
N ALA A 156 -16.49 -28.15 16.07
CA ALA A 156 -16.72 -28.30 14.63
C ALA A 156 -18.22 -28.22 14.26
N SER A 157 -19.10 -28.79 15.09
CA SER A 157 -20.55 -28.70 14.88
C SER A 157 -21.07 -27.28 15.04
N GLU A 158 -20.63 -26.55 16.07
CA GLU A 158 -20.99 -25.14 16.26
C GLU A 158 -20.58 -24.27 15.07
N LEU A 159 -19.33 -24.42 14.61
CA LEU A 159 -18.78 -23.68 13.48
C LEU A 159 -19.53 -23.99 12.18
N ARG A 160 -19.92 -25.26 11.97
CA ARG A 160 -20.73 -25.68 10.83
C ARG A 160 -22.11 -25.03 10.84
N ASP A 161 -22.76 -24.97 12.00
CA ASP A 161 -24.09 -24.40 12.12
C ASP A 161 -24.04 -22.86 11.95
N GLU A 162 -22.97 -22.21 12.39
CA GLU A 162 -22.69 -20.79 12.11
C GLU A 162 -22.50 -20.52 10.61
N ILE A 163 -21.73 -21.36 9.92
CA ILE A 163 -21.54 -21.29 8.46
C ILE A 163 -22.90 -21.37 7.74
N ARG A 164 -23.74 -22.34 8.12
CA ARG A 164 -25.09 -22.48 7.53
C ARG A 164 -25.97 -21.27 7.77
N ARG A 165 -25.88 -20.64 8.95
CA ARG A 165 -26.66 -19.44 9.27
C ARG A 165 -26.29 -18.27 8.35
N ILE A 166 -24.99 -18.08 8.12
CA ILE A 166 -24.48 -17.01 7.25
C ILE A 166 -24.84 -17.27 5.78
N GLU A 167 -24.74 -18.51 5.31
CA GLU A 167 -25.11 -18.90 3.94
C GLU A 167 -26.63 -18.87 3.71
N GLY A 168 -27.43 -19.30 4.70
CA GLY A 168 -28.88 -19.34 4.65
C GLY A 168 -29.55 -17.95 4.71
N ALA A 169 -28.92 -16.99 5.39
CA ALA A 169 -29.36 -15.58 5.37
C ALA A 169 -29.20 -14.89 4.01
N ASN A 170 -28.61 -15.58 3.03
CA ASN A 170 -28.32 -15.08 1.68
C ASN A 170 -29.24 -15.67 0.60
N ARG A 171 -30.25 -16.45 1.02
CA ARG A 171 -31.28 -17.04 0.15
C ARG A 171 -32.59 -16.30 0.34
#